data_AF-D7LQP7-F1
#
_entry.id   AF-D7LQP7-F1
#
_cell.length_a   1.000
_cell.length_b   1.000
_cell.length_c   1.000
_cell.angle_alpha   90.00
_cell.angle_beta   90.00
_cell.angle_gamma   90.00
#
_symmetry.space_group_name_H-M   'P 1'
#
loop_
_entity.id
_entity.type
_entity.pdbx_description
1 polymer ?
#
loop_
_entity_poly.entity_id
_entity_poly.type
_entity_poly.pdbx_seq_one_letter_code
_entity_poly.pdbx_strand_id
1 'polypeptide(L)'
;MAKSFLMVMLISIVMFSMARPIYSQKIDPYSQGIPKEADISPTPLEVADSPTTESEIELAHHLHKDYILACPKKPSPKCEDEIFNNMLDEMTPVTDECCRDVLNTGKDCHLAMVKIIFSTYDYKNIASKAIPKSKQTWNDCIRRVGNTIGAPVFFEL
;
A
#
# COMPACT_ATOMS: atom_id res chain seq x y z
N MET A 1 7.11 -51.54 8.64
CA MET A 1 7.49 -50.59 9.70
C MET A 1 7.86 -49.19 9.18
N ALA A 2 8.61 -49.05 8.07
CA ALA A 2 9.01 -47.74 7.51
C ALA A 2 7.85 -46.76 7.19
N LYS A 3 6.69 -47.25 6.76
CA LYS A 3 5.51 -46.41 6.46
C LYS A 3 4.94 -45.71 7.70
N SER A 4 5.02 -46.35 8.88
CA SER A 4 4.54 -45.76 10.14
C SER A 4 5.45 -44.62 10.59
N PHE A 5 6.77 -44.79 10.45
CA PHE A 5 7.75 -43.74 10.77
C PHE A 5 7.61 -42.52 9.88
N LEU A 6 7.35 -42.70 8.58
CA LEU A 6 7.11 -41.59 7.64
C LEU A 6 5.88 -40.77 8.05
N MET A 7 4.79 -41.42 8.44
CA MET A 7 3.58 -40.71 8.88
C MET A 7 3.81 -39.93 10.17
N VAL A 8 4.53 -40.49 11.14
CA VAL A 8 4.88 -39.81 12.39
C VAL A 8 5.78 -38.60 12.12
N MET A 9 6.77 -38.72 11.24
CA MET A 9 7.67 -37.62 10.88
C MET A 9 6.93 -36.46 10.20
N LEU A 10 6.00 -36.76 9.28
CA LEU A 10 5.19 -35.73 8.61
C LEU A 10 4.29 -34.97 9.60
N ILE A 11 3.67 -35.68 10.54
CA ILE A 11 2.83 -35.06 11.58
C ILE A 11 3.69 -34.16 12.48
N SER A 12 4.88 -34.61 12.89
CA SER A 12 5.80 -33.78 13.69
C SER A 12 6.24 -32.53 12.92
N ILE A 13 6.60 -32.62 11.64
CA ILE A 13 6.99 -31.47 10.82
C ILE A 13 5.86 -30.45 10.73
N VAL A 14 4.62 -30.90 10.49
CA VAL A 14 3.45 -30.01 10.45
C VAL A 14 3.25 -29.31 11.80
N MET A 15 3.31 -30.03 12.91
CA MET A 15 3.18 -29.43 14.25
C MET A 15 4.31 -28.43 14.56
N PHE A 16 5.55 -28.71 14.15
CA PHE A 16 6.67 -27.78 14.28
C PHE A 16 6.52 -26.55 13.37
N SER A 17 5.92 -26.70 12.18
CA SER A 17 5.65 -25.58 11.26
C SER A 17 4.52 -24.66 11.72
N MET A 18 3.54 -25.18 12.47
CA MET A 18 2.44 -24.40 13.04
C MET A 18 2.81 -23.76 14.40
N ALA A 19 3.77 -24.33 15.13
CA ALA A 19 4.28 -23.78 16.40
C ALA A 19 5.42 -22.76 16.23
N ARG A 20 6.02 -22.66 15.03
CA ARG A 20 6.98 -21.62 14.68
C ARG A 20 6.30 -20.66 13.70
N PRO A 21 5.59 -19.61 14.17
CA PRO A 21 5.37 -18.48 13.29
C PRO A 21 6.75 -18.05 12.80
N ILE A 22 6.89 -17.78 11.50
CA ILE A 22 8.07 -17.13 10.96
C ILE A 22 8.21 -15.85 11.79
N TYR A 23 9.11 -15.88 12.77
CA TYR A 23 9.40 -14.77 13.66
C TYR A 23 10.08 -13.76 12.76
N SER A 24 9.27 -12.88 12.17
CA SER A 24 9.76 -11.66 11.58
C SER A 24 10.48 -10.95 12.71
N GLN A 25 11.81 -10.99 12.67
CA GLN A 25 12.65 -10.32 13.64
C GLN A 25 12.30 -8.85 13.52
N LYS A 26 11.49 -8.35 14.45
CA LYS A 26 11.30 -6.92 14.62
C LYS A 26 12.66 -6.40 15.05
N ILE A 27 13.37 -5.78 14.11
CA ILE A 27 14.54 -4.99 14.44
C ILE A 27 13.97 -3.77 15.15
N ASP A 28 13.96 -3.81 16.48
CA ASP A 28 13.97 -2.58 17.26
C ASP A 28 15.29 -1.87 16.90
N PRO A 29 15.26 -0.64 16.37
CA PRO A 29 16.48 0.07 15.98
C PRO A 29 17.16 0.66 17.21
N TYR A 30 17.38 -0.13 18.27
CA TYR A 30 18.09 0.32 19.46
C TYR A 30 18.52 -0.83 20.39
N SER A 31 19.40 -1.73 19.94
CA SER A 31 20.36 -2.44 20.82
C SER A 31 21.19 -3.43 20.01
N GLN A 32 22.33 -2.97 19.51
CA GLN A 32 23.46 -3.86 19.27
C GLN A 32 24.67 -3.25 19.98
N GLY A 33 24.95 -3.78 21.18
CA GLY A 33 26.22 -3.55 21.85
C GLY A 33 27.33 -4.18 21.03
N ILE A 34 28.24 -3.35 20.52
CA ILE A 34 29.46 -3.77 19.84
C ILE A 34 30.51 -4.18 20.90
N PRO A 35 31.21 -5.33 20.73
CA PRO A 35 32.35 -5.72 21.57
C PRO A 35 33.53 -4.76 21.45
N LYS A 36 34.31 -4.64 22.53
CA LYS A 36 35.52 -3.81 22.63
C LYS A 36 36.68 -4.38 21.80
N GLU A 37 37.64 -3.50 21.51
CA GLU A 37 39.00 -3.67 20.89
C GLU A 37 39.04 -3.36 19.38
N ALA A 38 39.97 -2.56 18.84
CA ALA A 38 41.09 -1.77 19.38
C ALA A 38 41.46 -0.66 18.37
N ASP A 39 42.24 0.32 18.83
CA ASP A 39 42.78 1.51 18.14
C ASP A 39 43.17 1.33 16.67
N ILE A 40 42.84 2.33 15.83
CA ILE A 40 43.76 3.24 15.11
C ILE A 40 42.91 4.22 14.25
N SER A 41 42.99 5.51 14.58
CA SER A 41 42.54 6.68 13.79
C SER A 41 43.65 7.05 12.77
N PRO A 42 43.41 7.63 11.56
CA PRO A 42 42.67 8.90 11.39
C PRO A 42 41.87 9.12 10.09
N THR A 43 41.01 10.15 10.16
CA THR A 43 40.24 10.87 9.11
C THR A 43 38.74 10.54 9.09
N PRO A 44 37.87 11.40 9.65
CA PRO A 44 36.43 11.31 9.43
C PRO A 44 36.11 11.69 7.98
N LEU A 45 35.86 10.69 7.14
CA LEU A 45 34.88 10.82 6.06
C LEU A 45 33.52 10.91 6.75
N GLU A 46 32.94 12.10 6.81
CA GLU A 46 31.56 12.26 7.26
C GLU A 46 30.64 11.53 6.28
N VAL A 47 30.28 10.31 6.68
CA VAL A 47 29.21 9.52 6.09
C VAL A 47 27.91 10.23 6.38
N ALA A 48 27.15 10.45 5.31
CA ALA A 48 25.83 11.05 5.31
C ALA A 48 24.89 10.36 6.31
N ASP A 49 24.49 11.11 7.33
CA ASP A 49 23.21 10.95 8.03
C ASP A 49 22.61 12.35 8.12
N SER A 50 21.84 12.74 7.09
CA SER A 50 21.05 13.96 7.15
C SER A 50 19.82 13.70 8.03
N PRO A 51 19.60 14.48 9.11
CA PRO A 51 18.32 14.50 9.80
C PRO A 51 17.32 15.18 8.86
N THR A 52 16.37 14.43 8.28
CA THR A 52 15.26 15.06 7.55
C THR A 52 14.52 15.94 8.54
N THR A 53 14.65 17.25 8.35
CA THR A 53 14.16 18.26 9.28
C THR A 53 12.63 18.20 9.38
N GLU A 54 12.07 18.54 10.54
CA GLU A 54 10.61 18.66 10.74
C GLU A 54 9.95 19.55 9.67
N SER A 55 10.68 20.57 9.19
CA SER A 55 10.29 21.43 8.07
C SER A 55 10.20 20.73 6.71
N GLU A 56 11.07 19.74 6.43
CA GLU A 56 11.01 18.97 5.19
C GLU A 56 9.82 18.00 5.21
N ILE A 57 9.49 17.45 6.38
CA ILE A 57 8.29 16.61 6.56
C ILE A 57 7.02 17.44 6.40
N GLU A 58 6.96 18.63 7.00
CA GLU A 58 5.83 19.54 6.87
C GLU A 58 5.65 20.01 5.41
N LEU A 59 6.74 20.37 4.73
CA LEU A 59 6.72 20.74 3.33
C LEU A 59 6.26 19.57 2.44
N ALA A 60 6.76 18.35 2.68
CA ALA A 60 6.31 17.17 1.96
C ALA A 60 4.81 16.91 2.17
N HIS A 61 4.32 17.09 3.40
CA HIS A 61 2.90 16.96 3.72
C HIS A 61 2.05 18.05 3.06
N HIS A 62 2.56 19.29 2.96
CA HIS A 62 1.88 20.39 2.29
C HIS A 62 1.83 20.17 0.77
N LEU A 63 2.96 19.83 0.15
CA LEU A 63 3.05 19.50 -1.27
C LEU A 63 2.13 18.32 -1.64
N HIS A 64 2.08 17.32 -0.76
CA HIS A 64 1.18 16.19 -0.92
C HIS A 64 -0.30 16.60 -0.83
N LYS A 65 -0.65 17.47 0.11
CA LYS A 65 -2.00 18.03 0.24
C LYS A 65 -2.39 18.87 -0.99
N ASP A 66 -1.50 19.73 -1.45
CA ASP A 66 -1.73 20.60 -2.62
C ASP A 66 -1.89 19.77 -3.90
N TYR A 67 -1.13 18.69 -4.04
CA TYR A 67 -1.28 17.74 -5.14
C TYR A 67 -2.68 17.10 -5.18
N ILE A 68 -3.23 16.73 -4.03
CA ILE A 68 -4.60 16.18 -3.94
C ILE A 68 -5.65 17.27 -4.17
N LEU A 69 -5.41 18.49 -3.70
CA LEU A 69 -6.29 19.63 -3.93
C LEU A 69 -6.33 20.04 -5.40
N ALA A 70 -5.26 19.77 -6.15
CA ALA A 70 -5.20 20.00 -7.58
C ALA A 70 -5.99 18.97 -8.40
N CYS A 71 -6.61 17.96 -7.77
CA CYS A 71 -7.38 16.97 -8.49
C CYS A 71 -8.61 17.59 -9.18
N PRO A 72 -8.84 17.30 -10.48
CA PRO A 72 -9.79 18.04 -11.31
C PRO A 72 -11.24 17.96 -10.84
N LYS A 73 -11.61 16.82 -10.22
CA LYS A 73 -12.94 16.58 -9.66
C LYS A 73 -12.85 15.52 -8.59
N LYS A 74 -13.60 15.66 -7.50
CA LYS A 74 -13.85 14.54 -6.56
C LYS A 74 -15.10 13.77 -7.00
N PRO A 75 -15.16 12.45 -6.78
CA PRO A 75 -16.41 11.71 -6.99
C PRO A 75 -17.55 12.30 -6.14
N SER A 76 -18.79 12.09 -6.54
CA SER A 76 -19.92 12.41 -5.66
C SER A 76 -19.87 11.56 -4.38
N PRO A 77 -20.45 12.02 -3.24
CA PRO A 77 -20.42 11.26 -1.98
C PRO A 77 -20.95 9.83 -2.11
N LYS A 78 -22.03 9.65 -2.88
CA LYS A 78 -22.57 8.32 -3.23
C LYS A 78 -21.50 7.43 -3.88
N CYS A 79 -20.74 7.99 -4.81
CA CYS A 79 -19.71 7.25 -5.52
C CYS A 79 -18.48 7.00 -4.64
N GLU A 80 -18.10 7.92 -3.77
CA GLU A 80 -17.04 7.69 -2.77
C GLU A 80 -17.34 6.44 -1.92
N ASP A 81 -18.56 6.34 -1.38
CA ASP A 81 -19.00 5.18 -0.61
C ASP A 81 -18.99 3.89 -1.43
N GLU A 82 -19.51 3.93 -2.66
CA GLU A 82 -19.58 2.76 -3.55
C GLU A 82 -18.19 2.23 -3.92
N ILE A 83 -17.27 3.14 -4.27
CA ILE A 83 -15.88 2.79 -4.61
C ILE A 83 -15.17 2.26 -3.36
N PHE A 84 -15.35 2.90 -2.21
CA PHE A 84 -14.75 2.46 -0.95
C PHE A 84 -15.23 1.06 -0.58
N ASN A 85 -16.54 0.81 -0.62
CA ASN A 85 -17.10 -0.51 -0.35
C ASN A 85 -16.61 -1.56 -1.36
N ASN A 86 -16.50 -1.22 -2.66
CA ASN A 86 -15.93 -2.11 -3.67
C ASN A 86 -14.45 -2.46 -3.41
N MET A 87 -13.68 -1.55 -2.78
CA MET A 87 -12.30 -1.82 -2.36
C MET A 87 -12.23 -2.80 -1.18
N LEU A 88 -13.22 -2.77 -0.29
CA LEU A 88 -13.29 -3.64 0.88
C LEU A 88 -13.88 -5.03 0.56
N ASP A 89 -14.88 -5.06 -0.33
CA ASP A 89 -15.70 -6.21 -0.66
C ASP A 89 -15.84 -6.40 -2.18
N GLU A 90 -15.70 -7.64 -2.63
CA GLU A 90 -15.79 -7.98 -4.06
C GLU A 90 -17.23 -8.05 -4.58
N MET A 91 -18.22 -8.11 -3.68
CA MET A 91 -19.63 -8.28 -4.05
C MET A 91 -20.34 -7.00 -4.50
N THR A 92 -19.79 -5.82 -4.19
CA THR A 92 -20.42 -4.54 -4.54
C THR A 92 -19.81 -4.00 -5.84
N PRO A 93 -20.43 -4.20 -7.01
CA PRO A 93 -19.92 -3.65 -8.26
C PRO A 93 -20.09 -2.13 -8.29
N VAL A 94 -19.10 -1.43 -8.87
CA VAL A 94 -19.22 0.00 -9.15
C VAL A 94 -20.14 0.20 -10.36
N THR A 95 -21.08 1.13 -10.27
CA THR A 95 -22.04 1.55 -11.29
C THR A 95 -21.36 2.35 -12.40
N ASP A 96 -21.96 2.40 -13.59
CA ASP A 96 -21.42 3.18 -14.71
C ASP A 96 -21.37 4.69 -14.39
N GLU A 97 -22.32 5.17 -13.59
CA GLU A 97 -22.35 6.54 -13.07
C GLU A 97 -21.09 6.83 -12.25
N CYS A 98 -20.81 6.00 -11.24
CA CYS A 98 -19.65 6.17 -10.39
C CYS A 98 -18.33 5.89 -11.11
N CYS A 99 -18.33 4.99 -12.08
CA CYS A 99 -17.19 4.85 -12.98
C CYS A 99 -16.89 6.15 -13.72
N ARG A 100 -17.88 6.86 -14.28
CA ARG A 100 -17.63 8.14 -14.94
C ARG A 100 -17.05 9.19 -13.96
N ASP A 101 -17.54 9.23 -12.73
CA ASP A 101 -17.02 10.13 -11.69
C ASP A 101 -15.55 9.83 -11.32
N VAL A 102 -15.20 8.55 -11.15
CA VAL A 102 -13.81 8.13 -10.92
C VAL A 102 -12.93 8.55 -12.09
N LEU A 103 -13.35 8.29 -13.33
CA LEU A 103 -12.54 8.62 -14.50
C LEU A 103 -12.33 10.13 -14.66
N ASN A 104 -13.36 10.94 -14.37
CA ASN A 104 -13.26 12.39 -14.35
C ASN A 104 -12.32 12.93 -13.26
N THR A 105 -12.05 12.14 -12.23
CA THR A 105 -11.04 12.48 -11.21
C THR A 105 -9.61 12.36 -11.76
N GLY A 106 -9.39 11.48 -12.74
CA GLY A 106 -8.07 11.18 -13.29
C GLY A 106 -7.33 10.07 -12.53
N LYS A 107 -6.52 9.28 -13.26
CA LYS A 107 -5.85 8.07 -12.76
C LYS A 107 -4.97 8.37 -11.56
N ASP A 108 -4.08 9.34 -11.71
CA ASP A 108 -3.07 9.64 -10.69
C ASP A 108 -3.70 10.19 -9.42
N CYS A 109 -4.74 11.01 -9.56
CA CYS A 109 -5.53 11.51 -8.45
C CYS A 109 -6.27 10.39 -7.72
N HIS A 110 -6.97 9.51 -8.44
CA HIS A 110 -7.65 8.37 -7.84
C HIS A 110 -6.66 7.48 -7.05
N LEU A 111 -5.54 7.10 -7.68
CA LEU A 111 -4.56 6.22 -7.05
C LEU A 111 -3.81 6.89 -5.88
N ALA A 112 -3.55 8.19 -5.95
CA ALA A 112 -2.95 8.94 -4.85
C ALA A 112 -3.90 8.98 -3.64
N MET A 113 -5.16 9.37 -3.84
CA MET A 113 -6.16 9.40 -2.77
C MET A 113 -6.33 8.04 -2.09
N VAL A 114 -6.41 6.97 -2.88
CA VAL A 114 -6.51 5.60 -2.35
C VAL A 114 -5.28 5.25 -1.50
N LYS A 115 -4.06 5.51 -2.00
CA LYS A 115 -2.84 5.25 -1.22
C LYS A 115 -2.83 5.97 0.12
N ILE A 116 -3.34 7.20 0.16
CA ILE A 116 -3.38 8.03 1.38
C ILE A 116 -4.35 7.45 2.39
N ILE A 117 -5.59 7.20 1.95
CA ILE A 117 -6.63 6.60 2.80
C ILE A 117 -6.10 5.30 3.41
N PHE A 118 -5.48 4.43 2.60
CA PHE A 118 -4.94 3.16 3.08
C PHE A 118 -3.56 3.26 3.75
N SER A 119 -2.98 4.46 3.87
CA SER A 119 -1.79 4.70 4.70
C SER A 119 -2.16 5.17 6.12
N THR A 120 -3.42 5.52 6.38
CA THR A 120 -3.86 5.95 7.71
C THR A 120 -3.92 4.77 8.69
N TYR A 121 -3.86 5.09 9.98
CA TYR A 121 -3.91 4.08 11.05
C TYR A 121 -5.14 3.17 10.95
N ASP A 122 -6.29 3.73 10.55
CA ASP A 122 -7.58 3.04 10.53
C ASP A 122 -7.69 1.99 9.41
N TYR A 123 -6.94 2.17 8.31
CA TYR A 123 -7.08 1.34 7.11
C TYR A 123 -5.78 0.65 6.66
N LYS A 124 -4.63 0.93 7.28
CA LYS A 124 -3.33 0.34 6.90
C LYS A 124 -3.32 -1.19 6.93
N ASN A 125 -4.12 -1.82 7.80
CA ASN A 125 -4.20 -3.28 7.95
C ASN A 125 -4.88 -3.97 6.75
N ILE A 126 -5.68 -3.25 5.97
CA ILE A 126 -6.40 -3.76 4.80
C ILE A 126 -5.88 -3.22 3.46
N ALA A 127 -4.87 -2.35 3.51
CA ALA A 127 -4.24 -1.70 2.35
C ALA A 127 -3.78 -2.70 1.27
N SER A 128 -3.21 -3.83 1.70
CA SER A 128 -2.69 -4.87 0.79
C SER A 128 -3.78 -5.51 -0.09
N LYS A 129 -5.03 -5.50 0.36
CA LYS A 129 -6.20 -5.96 -0.42
C LYS A 129 -6.83 -4.81 -1.20
N ALA A 130 -7.04 -3.67 -0.54
CA ALA A 130 -7.84 -2.59 -1.08
C ALA A 130 -7.15 -1.80 -2.20
N ILE A 131 -5.83 -1.57 -2.10
CA ILE A 131 -5.09 -0.81 -3.13
C ILE A 131 -5.08 -1.55 -4.48
N PRO A 132 -4.75 -2.86 -4.55
CA PRO A 132 -4.91 -3.62 -5.79
C PRO A 132 -6.34 -3.62 -6.32
N LYS A 133 -7.34 -3.68 -5.43
CA LYS A 133 -8.75 -3.66 -5.81
C LYS A 133 -9.14 -2.35 -6.48
N SER A 134 -8.74 -1.19 -5.94
CA SER A 134 -8.94 0.12 -6.59
C SER A 134 -8.36 0.18 -8.00
N LYS A 135 -7.17 -0.38 -8.23
CA LYS A 135 -6.59 -0.45 -9.58
C LYS A 135 -7.44 -1.30 -10.53
N GLN A 136 -7.95 -2.43 -10.04
CA GLN A 136 -8.87 -3.26 -10.81
C GLN A 136 -10.14 -2.47 -11.15
N THR A 137 -10.71 -1.74 -10.21
CA THR A 137 -11.89 -0.89 -10.39
C THR A 137 -11.65 0.20 -11.43
N TRP A 138 -10.49 0.86 -11.38
CA TRP A 138 -10.08 1.84 -12.39
C TRP A 138 -10.10 1.23 -13.80
N ASN A 139 -9.45 0.08 -13.97
CA ASN A 139 -9.38 -0.62 -15.25
C ASN A 139 -10.76 -1.09 -15.73
N ASP A 140 -11.62 -1.55 -14.82
CA ASP A 140 -13.00 -1.94 -15.13
C ASP A 140 -13.83 -0.74 -15.61
N CYS A 141 -13.73 0.38 -14.92
CA CYS A 141 -14.42 1.62 -15.29
C CYS A 141 -13.95 2.15 -16.64
N ILE A 142 -12.64 2.15 -16.88
CA ILE A 142 -12.05 2.47 -18.17
C ILE A 142 -12.65 1.60 -19.28
N ARG A 143 -12.69 0.28 -19.08
CA ARG A 143 -13.23 -0.68 -20.05
C ARG A 143 -14.71 -0.43 -20.35
N ARG A 144 -15.50 -0.05 -19.35
CA ARG A 144 -16.97 0.10 -19.47
C ARG A 144 -17.40 1.44 -20.04
N VAL A 145 -16.79 2.53 -19.59
CA VAL A 145 -17.27 3.90 -19.87
C VAL A 145 -16.16 4.84 -20.36
N GLY A 146 -14.92 4.39 -20.52
CA GLY A 146 -13.79 5.25 -20.89
C GLY A 146 -13.96 5.96 -22.24
N ASN A 147 -14.63 5.34 -23.21
CA ASN A 147 -14.95 5.96 -24.51
C ASN A 147 -15.94 7.14 -24.41
N THR A 148 -16.64 7.29 -23.29
CA THR A 148 -17.61 8.37 -23.06
C THR A 148 -17.00 9.63 -22.43
N ILE A 149 -15.75 9.56 -21.94
CA ILE A 149 -15.10 10.63 -21.15
C ILE A 149 -14.35 11.65 -22.04
N GLY A 150 -14.23 11.42 -23.35
CA GLY A 150 -13.74 12.42 -24.32
C GLY A 150 -12.24 12.82 -24.22
N ALA A 151 -11.52 12.38 -23.18
CA ALA A 151 -10.08 12.60 -22.99
C ALA A 151 -9.29 11.27 -23.11
N PRO A 152 -7.98 11.29 -23.48
CA PRO A 152 -7.26 10.07 -23.83
C PRO A 152 -7.08 9.17 -22.61
N VAL A 153 -7.75 8.03 -22.66
CA VAL A 153 -7.61 6.93 -21.72
C VAL A 153 -6.33 6.17 -22.05
N PHE A 154 -5.29 6.33 -21.24
CA PHE A 154 -4.10 5.49 -21.34
C PHE A 154 -4.36 4.16 -20.63
N PHE A 155 -4.56 3.11 -21.42
CA PHE A 155 -4.49 1.72 -20.96
C PHE A 155 -3.03 1.34 -20.78
N GLU A 156 -2.68 0.80 -19.61
CA GLU A 156 -1.45 0.03 -19.45
C GLU A 156 -1.87 -1.40 -19.13
N LEU A 157 -1.44 -2.32 -20.01
CA LEU A 157 -1.60 -3.78 -19.90
C LEU A 157 -0.80 -4.34 -18.73
#